data_AF-A0AA44S5J8-F1
#
_entry.id   AF-A0AA44S5J8-F1
#
_cell.length_a   1.000
_cell.length_b   1.000
_cell.length_c   1.000
_cell.angle_alpha   90.00
_cell.angle_beta   90.00
_cell.angle_gamma   90.00
#
_symmetry.space_group_name_H-M   'P 1'
#
loop_
_entity.id
_entity.type
_entity.pdbx_description
1 polymer ?
#
loop_
_entity_poly.entity_id
_entity_poly.type
_entity_poly.pdbx_seq_one_letter_code
_entity_poly.pdbx_strand_id
1 'polypeptide(L)'
;ASTQSFKARNVIAQTKTGSSANVVMAGAHLDSVPEGPGINDNGSGVAAVLETAVQLGNSPHVSNAVRFAFWGAEEFGLIGSRNYVESLDIDALKGIALYLNFDMLASPNPGYF
;
A
#
# COMPACT_ATOMS: atom_id res chain seq x y z
N ALA A 1 -22.00 10.29 22.35
CA ALA A 1 -21.08 10.29 21.19
C ALA A 1 -21.84 9.71 20.00
N SER A 2 -21.85 10.36 18.85
CA SER A 2 -22.42 9.80 17.62
C SER A 2 -21.36 8.97 16.91
N THR A 3 -21.60 7.68 16.74
CA THR A 3 -20.75 6.82 15.92
C THR A 3 -21.11 7.02 14.45
N GLN A 4 -20.13 7.38 13.61
CA GLN A 4 -20.27 7.31 12.16
C GLN A 4 -19.71 5.98 11.66
N SER A 5 -20.42 5.36 10.71
CA SER A 5 -19.94 4.19 9.98
C SER A 5 -19.70 4.57 8.53
N PHE A 6 -18.53 4.22 8.02
CA PHE A 6 -18.17 4.38 6.61
C PHE A 6 -17.59 3.08 6.07
N LYS A 7 -17.60 2.93 4.75
CA LYS A 7 -16.94 1.80 4.07
C LYS A 7 -15.61 2.27 3.49
N ALA A 8 -14.52 1.66 3.94
CA ALA A 8 -13.21 1.79 3.33
C ALA A 8 -12.89 0.54 2.50
N ARG A 9 -11.95 0.65 1.56
CA ARG A 9 -11.45 -0.47 0.76
C ARG A 9 -9.94 -0.37 0.64
N ASN A 10 -9.29 -1.53 0.70
CA ASN A 10 -7.92 -1.70 0.26
C ASN A 10 -7.92 -2.29 -1.16
N VAL A 11 -6.92 -1.96 -1.96
CA VAL A 11 -6.66 -2.60 -3.26
C VAL A 11 -5.35 -3.36 -3.17
N ILE A 12 -5.39 -4.67 -3.43
CA ILE A 12 -4.22 -5.54 -3.40
C ILE A 12 -3.99 -6.12 -4.80
N ALA A 13 -2.77 -6.03 -5.30
CA ALA A 13 -2.34 -6.64 -6.56
C ALA A 13 -1.06 -7.43 -6.34
N GLN A 14 -0.95 -8.65 -6.87
CA GLN A 14 0.26 -9.48 -6.75
C GLN A 14 0.67 -10.03 -8.11
N THR A 15 1.97 -10.14 -8.35
CA THR A 15 2.52 -10.85 -9.50
C THR A 15 2.07 -12.31 -9.51
N LYS A 16 1.85 -12.86 -10.72
CA LYS A 16 1.55 -14.28 -10.94
C LYS A 16 2.78 -15.17 -10.78
N THR A 17 3.96 -14.58 -10.90
CA THR A 17 5.27 -15.22 -10.79
C THR A 17 5.94 -14.86 -9.46
N GLY A 18 6.96 -15.65 -9.09
CA GLY A 18 7.64 -15.56 -7.80
C GLY A 18 6.98 -16.40 -6.71
N SER A 19 7.72 -16.63 -5.62
CA SER A 19 7.25 -17.41 -4.48
C SER A 19 6.21 -16.64 -3.67
N SER A 20 5.01 -17.21 -3.48
CA SER A 20 3.99 -16.65 -2.58
C SER A 20 4.30 -16.88 -1.09
N ALA A 21 5.30 -17.70 -0.78
CA ALA A 21 5.81 -17.90 0.58
C ALA A 21 6.94 -16.93 0.94
N ASN A 22 7.36 -16.07 -0.01
CA ASN A 22 8.36 -15.03 0.21
C ASN A 22 7.98 -13.81 -0.65
N VAL A 23 7.23 -12.90 -0.04
CA VAL A 23 6.59 -11.77 -0.72
C VAL A 23 7.28 -10.46 -0.34
N VAL A 24 7.68 -9.70 -1.35
CA VAL A 24 8.10 -8.31 -1.19
C VAL A 24 6.89 -7.42 -1.43
N MET A 25 6.55 -6.60 -0.45
CA MET A 25 5.42 -5.70 -0.52
C MET A 25 5.84 -4.24 -0.70
N ALA A 26 5.07 -3.50 -1.49
CA ALA A 26 5.14 -2.05 -1.60
C ALA A 26 3.74 -1.45 -1.45
N GLY A 27 3.60 -0.36 -0.71
CA GLY A 27 2.29 0.26 -0.54
C GLY A 27 2.31 1.76 -0.25
N ALA A 28 1.14 2.35 -0.45
CA ALA A 28 0.82 3.75 -0.19
C ALA A 28 -0.67 3.82 0.23
N HIS A 29 -1.08 4.83 1.01
CA HIS A 29 -2.50 5.04 1.24
C HIS A 29 -3.14 5.86 0.11
N LEU A 30 -4.40 5.57 -0.15
CA LEU A 30 -5.16 6.05 -1.29
C LEU A 30 -6.25 7.05 -0.88
N ASP A 31 -6.61 7.10 0.40
CA ASP A 31 -7.47 8.16 0.93
C ASP A 31 -6.67 9.44 1.22
N SER A 32 -7.42 10.53 1.42
CA SER A 32 -6.92 11.82 1.88
C SER A 32 -7.86 12.39 2.93
N VAL A 33 -7.40 13.42 3.64
CA VAL A 33 -8.28 14.27 4.46
C VAL A 33 -9.33 15.01 3.61
N PRO A 34 -10.50 15.37 4.17
CA PRO A 34 -11.58 16.06 3.44
C PRO A 34 -11.26 17.52 3.08
N GLU A 35 -10.29 18.15 3.74
CA GLU A 35 -9.93 19.56 3.55
C GLU A 35 -9.20 19.85 2.23
N GLY A 36 -8.70 18.82 1.54
CA GLY A 36 -7.83 19.01 0.39
C GLY A 36 -7.81 17.85 -0.61
N PRO A 37 -7.15 18.06 -1.76
CA PRO A 37 -7.15 17.12 -2.87
C PRO A 37 -6.20 15.92 -2.69
N GLY A 38 -5.41 15.87 -1.61
CA GLY A 38 -4.53 14.74 -1.29
C GLY A 38 -3.44 14.44 -2.32
N ILE A 39 -2.92 15.46 -3.03
CA ILE A 39 -1.99 15.23 -4.15
C ILE A 39 -0.62 14.75 -3.67
N ASN A 40 0.01 15.45 -2.74
CA ASN A 40 1.26 14.96 -2.15
C ASN A 40 0.96 13.87 -1.12
N ASP A 41 -0.11 14.05 -0.35
CA ASP A 41 -0.54 13.21 0.77
C ASP A 41 -1.87 12.51 0.45
N ASN A 42 -1.87 11.31 -0.13
CA ASN A 42 -0.69 10.55 -0.58
C ASN A 42 -0.76 10.11 -2.05
N GLY A 43 -1.33 10.98 -2.89
CA GLY A 43 -1.30 10.80 -4.35
C GLY A 43 0.11 10.60 -4.91
N SER A 44 1.13 11.19 -4.29
CA SER A 44 2.54 11.03 -4.70
C SER A 44 3.05 9.60 -4.50
N GLY A 45 2.79 8.98 -3.34
CA GLY A 45 3.13 7.60 -3.05
C GLY A 45 2.33 6.63 -3.91
N VAL A 46 1.02 6.87 -4.06
CA VAL A 46 0.15 6.09 -4.94
C VAL A 46 0.67 6.07 -6.37
N ALA A 47 1.02 7.24 -6.93
CA ALA A 47 1.53 7.34 -8.29
C ALA A 47 2.84 6.55 -8.47
N ALA A 48 3.77 6.67 -7.52
CA ALA A 48 5.05 5.94 -7.58
C ALA A 48 4.87 4.42 -7.49
N VAL A 49 4.03 3.95 -6.57
CA VAL A 49 3.74 2.51 -6.39
C VAL A 49 3.00 1.95 -7.59
N LEU A 50 2.00 2.68 -8.12
CA LEU A 50 1.23 2.26 -9.29
C LEU A 50 2.10 2.18 -10.54
N GLU A 51 2.92 3.20 -10.82
CA GLU A 51 3.79 3.18 -11.99
C GLU A 51 4.84 2.07 -11.88
N THR A 52 5.38 1.84 -10.68
CA THR A 52 6.27 0.69 -10.43
C THR A 52 5.59 -0.64 -10.75
N ALA A 53 4.32 -0.80 -10.37
CA ALA A 53 3.54 -2.00 -10.68
C ALA A 53 3.28 -2.16 -12.19
N VAL A 54 2.99 -1.05 -12.88
CA VAL A 54 2.80 -1.03 -14.34
C VAL A 54 4.09 -1.45 -15.07
N GLN A 55 5.23 -0.88 -14.68
CA GLN A 55 6.53 -1.18 -15.29
C GLN A 55 6.99 -2.61 -14.99
N LEU A 56 6.73 -3.13 -13.78
CA LEU A 56 7.05 -4.51 -13.43
C LEU A 56 6.18 -5.51 -14.21
N GLY A 57 4.92 -5.17 -14.45
CA GLY A 57 3.95 -6.03 -15.09
C GLY A 57 3.49 -7.19 -14.18
N ASN A 58 2.58 -8.02 -14.70
CA ASN A 58 1.92 -9.05 -13.89
C ASN A 58 2.70 -10.37 -13.77
N SER A 59 3.71 -10.61 -14.62
CA SER A 59 4.44 -11.89 -14.69
C SER A 59 5.95 -11.69 -14.93
N PRO A 60 6.65 -10.85 -14.13
CA PRO A 60 8.08 -10.61 -14.27
C PRO A 60 8.91 -11.87 -13.94
N HIS A 61 10.17 -11.90 -14.38
CA HIS A 61 11.11 -12.94 -13.98
C HIS A 61 11.73 -12.59 -12.60
N VAL A 62 11.09 -13.05 -11.52
CA VAL A 62 11.46 -12.78 -10.13
C VAL A 62 11.38 -14.02 -9.26
N SER A 63 12.24 -14.11 -8.24
CA SER A 63 12.21 -15.22 -7.27
C SER A 63 11.13 -15.05 -6.21
N ASN A 64 10.88 -13.82 -5.77
CA ASN A 64 9.89 -13.46 -4.76
C ASN A 64 8.66 -12.87 -5.44
N ALA A 65 7.46 -13.24 -5.00
CA ALA A 65 6.27 -12.55 -5.50
C ALA A 65 6.29 -11.09 -5.03
N VAL A 66 5.86 -10.16 -5.89
CA VAL A 66 5.74 -8.75 -5.53
C VAL A 66 4.27 -8.43 -5.34
N ARG A 67 3.91 -7.86 -4.19
CA ARG A 67 2.54 -7.47 -3.86
C ARG A 67 2.45 -5.97 -3.61
N PHE A 68 1.64 -5.30 -4.40
CA PHE A 68 1.31 -3.89 -4.26
C PHE A 68 0.03 -3.74 -3.45
N ALA A 69 0.01 -2.74 -2.57
CA ALA A 69 -1.15 -2.44 -1.75
C ALA A 69 -1.46 -0.93 -1.74
N PHE A 70 -2.74 -0.61 -1.90
CA PHE A 70 -3.27 0.74 -1.76
C PHE A 70 -4.26 0.75 -0.60
N TRP A 71 -3.89 1.41 0.49
CA TRP A 71 -4.64 1.37 1.75
C TRP A 71 -5.74 2.41 1.77
N GLY A 72 -6.92 2.05 2.25
CA GLY A 72 -7.97 3.02 2.55
C GLY A 72 -8.02 3.35 4.04
N ALA A 73 -8.54 4.53 4.37
CA ALA A 73 -8.75 4.98 5.74
C ALA A 73 -7.47 5.00 6.59
N GLU A 74 -6.35 5.39 6.00
CA GLU A 74 -5.11 5.67 6.72
C GLU A 74 -5.29 6.88 7.64
N GLU A 75 -5.90 7.95 7.11
CA GLU A 75 -6.09 9.24 7.78
C GLU A 75 -7.02 9.15 9.00
N PHE A 76 -7.77 8.05 9.09
CA PHE A 76 -8.67 7.73 10.21
C PHE A 76 -8.03 6.80 11.25
N GLY A 77 -6.71 6.58 11.16
CA GLY A 77 -5.94 5.78 12.12
C GLY A 77 -5.52 4.41 11.59
N LEU A 78 -4.91 4.36 10.40
CA LEU A 78 -4.33 3.16 9.78
C LEU A 78 -5.32 2.00 9.61
N ILE A 79 -6.61 2.30 9.43
CA ILE A 79 -7.67 1.29 9.54
C ILE A 79 -7.52 0.23 8.44
N GLY A 80 -7.24 0.64 7.20
CA GLY A 80 -7.11 -0.28 6.07
C GLY A 80 -5.94 -1.23 6.21
N SER A 81 -4.74 -0.71 6.46
CA SER A 81 -3.52 -1.52 6.60
C SER A 81 -3.60 -2.42 7.84
N ARG A 82 -4.13 -1.92 8.95
CA ARG A 82 -4.39 -2.73 10.15
C ARG A 82 -5.34 -3.88 9.87
N ASN A 83 -6.47 -3.61 9.20
CA ASN A 83 -7.44 -4.65 8.85
C ASN A 83 -6.82 -5.72 7.93
N TYR A 84 -5.96 -5.31 6.98
CA TYR A 84 -5.24 -6.25 6.14
C TYR A 84 -4.34 -7.18 6.97
N VAL A 85 -3.49 -6.63 7.85
CA VAL A 85 -2.59 -7.44 8.68
C VAL A 85 -3.37 -8.35 9.62
N GLU A 86 -4.42 -7.85 10.28
CA GLU A 86 -5.28 -8.63 11.18
C GLU A 86 -6.06 -9.74 10.46
N SER A 87 -6.25 -9.64 9.13
CA SER A 87 -6.91 -10.66 8.32
C SER A 87 -6.00 -11.83 7.92
N LEU A 88 -4.68 -11.69 8.06
CA LEU A 88 -3.72 -12.73 7.71
C LEU A 88 -3.60 -13.77 8.81
N ASP A 89 -3.53 -15.04 8.42
CA ASP A 89 -3.06 -16.08 9.33
C ASP A 89 -1.54 -15.98 9.54
N ILE A 90 -1.02 -16.78 10.47
CA ILE A 90 0.39 -16.72 10.86
C ILE A 90 1.35 -17.11 9.72
N ASP A 91 0.93 -17.98 8.82
CA ASP A 91 1.78 -18.45 7.72
C ASP A 91 1.82 -17.42 6.60
N ALA A 92 0.68 -16.81 6.27
CA ALA A 92 0.59 -15.70 5.34
C ALA A 92 1.37 -14.47 5.84
N LEU A 93 1.32 -14.17 7.14
CA LEU A 93 2.08 -13.09 7.76
C LEU A 93 3.59 -13.36 7.68
N LYS A 94 4.04 -14.58 8.01
CA LYS A 94 5.45 -14.99 7.87
C LYS A 94 5.93 -14.99 6.42
N GLY A 95 5.03 -15.18 5.46
CA GLY A 95 5.34 -15.12 4.04
C GLY A 95 5.68 -13.72 3.53
N ILE A 96 5.42 -12.66 4.29
CA ILE A 96 5.82 -11.28 3.94
C ILE A 96 7.24 -11.05 4.43
N ALA A 97 8.20 -10.98 3.50
CA ALA A 97 9.60 -10.78 3.85
C ALA A 97 9.97 -9.32 4.10
N LEU A 98 9.26 -8.39 3.44
CA LEU A 98 9.50 -6.96 3.55
C LEU A 98 8.25 -6.18 3.15
N TYR A 99 8.00 -5.06 3.82
CA TYR A 99 7.04 -4.04 3.38
C TYR A 99 7.75 -2.69 3.23
N LEU A 100 7.62 -2.09 2.04
CA LEU A 100 8.11 -0.75 1.72
C LEU A 100 6.92 0.23 1.68
N ASN A 101 6.98 1.27 2.51
CA ASN A 101 5.95 2.31 2.54
C ASN A 101 6.37 3.52 1.74
N PHE A 102 5.45 4.08 0.96
CA PHE A 102 5.66 5.28 0.17
C PHE A 102 4.59 6.30 0.55
N ASP A 103 5.02 7.35 1.24
CA ASP A 103 4.14 8.36 1.81
C ASP A 103 4.73 9.75 1.73
N MET A 104 4.00 10.69 1.12
CA MET A 104 4.42 12.08 0.87
C MET A 104 5.79 12.22 0.18
N LEU A 105 5.95 11.65 -1.02
CA LEU A 105 7.21 11.63 -1.77
C LEU A 105 7.56 12.93 -2.51
N ALA A 106 6.62 13.86 -2.66
CA ALA A 106 6.72 15.01 -3.56
C ALA A 106 6.49 16.35 -2.86
N SER A 107 6.91 16.46 -1.60
CA SER A 107 6.82 17.70 -0.83
C SER A 107 7.53 18.85 -1.57
N PRO A 108 6.94 20.06 -1.67
CA PRO A 108 7.53 21.18 -2.40
C PRO A 108 8.78 21.75 -1.73
N ASN A 109 9.00 21.42 -0.46
CA ASN A 109 10.23 21.68 0.27
C ASN A 109 10.80 20.34 0.77
N PRO A 110 11.46 19.56 -0.10
CA PRO A 110 11.81 18.18 0.21
C PRO A 110 13.10 18.07 1.04
N GLY A 111 13.19 17.01 1.83
CA GLY A 111 14.42 16.56 2.47
C GLY A 111 14.67 15.08 2.17
N TYR A 112 15.91 14.72 1.90
CA TYR A 112 16.36 13.33 1.70
C TYR A 112 17.60 13.12 2.58
N PHE A 113 17.53 12.19 3.54
CA PHE A 113 18.56 11.93 4.54
C PHE A 113 18.86 10.44 4.65
#